data_AF-A0AAU0RFU2-F1
#
_entry.id   AF-A0AAU0RFU2-F1
#
_cell.length_a   1.000
_cell.length_b   1.000
_cell.length_c   1.000
_cell.angle_alpha   90.00
_cell.angle_beta   90.00
_cell.angle_gamma   90.00
#
_symmetry.space_group_name_H-M   'P 1'
#
loop_
_entity.id
_entity.type
_entity.pdbx_description
1 polymer ?
#
loop_
_entity_poly.entity_id
_entity_poly.type
_entity_poly.pdbx_seq_one_letter_code
_entity_poly.pdbx_strand_id
1 'polypeptide(L)'
;MKSASQPNQFRFHNLGVGDIQLGRKPGHIPGMLPFNLYTGKHHFTVAPHASLYHVFNRPIKCMIEQKDNGIAMSHLFAGVNENGFINRIFIYPDQPGFQLATRLSHLYGEPADQNNWVTDSDTEITLQTSNALLQTVIAFRFLYDMTALKEYEVHVV
;
A
#
# COMPACT_ATOMS: atom_id res chain seq x y z
N MET A 1 15.24 -22.99 18.54
CA MET A 1 13.90 -22.68 17.99
C MET A 1 13.94 -21.29 17.38
N LYS A 2 13.73 -21.14 16.07
CA LYS A 2 13.58 -19.81 15.45
C LYS A 2 12.29 -19.21 16.01
N SER A 3 12.36 -18.08 16.72
CA SER A 3 11.15 -17.28 16.93
C SER A 3 10.71 -16.83 15.54
N ALA A 4 9.59 -17.35 15.06
CA ALA A 4 8.91 -16.70 13.96
C ALA A 4 8.56 -15.30 14.50
N SER A 5 9.28 -14.28 14.06
CA SER A 5 8.97 -12.89 14.40
C SER A 5 7.50 -12.69 14.09
N GLN A 6 6.69 -12.44 15.13
CA GLN A 6 5.28 -12.19 14.93
C GLN A 6 5.13 -11.07 13.90
N PRO A 7 4.22 -11.20 12.92
CA PRO A 7 4.00 -10.15 11.94
C PRO A 7 3.63 -8.87 12.67
N ASN A 8 4.20 -7.75 12.21
CA ASN A 8 3.81 -6.45 12.74
C ASN A 8 2.31 -6.26 12.52
N GLN A 9 1.60 -5.87 13.56
CA GLN A 9 0.17 -5.58 13.49
C GLN A 9 -0.02 -4.08 13.30
N PHE A 10 -0.46 -3.68 12.11
CA PHE A 10 -0.74 -2.28 11.79
C PHE A 10 -2.22 -2.07 11.49
N ARG A 11 -2.71 -0.85 11.70
CA ARG A 11 -4.08 -0.48 11.34
C ARG A 11 -4.12 0.21 9.99
N PHE A 12 -5.16 -0.06 9.21
CA PHE A 12 -5.49 0.78 8.07
C PHE A 12 -5.82 2.21 8.55
N HIS A 13 -5.34 3.17 7.79
CA HIS A 13 -5.54 4.60 8.00
C HIS A 13 -5.99 5.22 6.68
N ASN A 14 -6.61 6.40 6.68
CA ASN A 14 -6.96 7.08 5.43
C ASN A 14 -5.72 7.48 4.60
N LEU A 15 -4.54 7.52 5.23
CA LEU A 15 -3.25 7.87 4.60
C LEU A 15 -2.36 6.65 4.30
N GLY A 16 -2.80 5.42 4.54
CA GLY A 16 -1.97 4.21 4.37
C GLY A 16 -2.14 3.21 5.50
N VAL A 17 -1.03 2.70 6.05
CA VAL A 17 -1.07 1.66 7.09
C VAL A 17 0.03 1.80 8.14
N GLY A 18 -0.38 1.89 9.41
CA GLY A 18 0.54 2.10 10.53
C GLY A 18 1.44 3.32 10.31
N ASP A 19 2.75 3.16 10.47
CA ASP A 19 3.73 4.23 10.24
C ASP A 19 4.04 4.45 8.75
N ILE A 20 3.59 3.55 7.86
CA ILE A 20 3.78 3.65 6.41
C ILE A 20 2.58 4.39 5.82
N GLN A 21 2.69 5.71 5.82
CA GLN A 21 1.63 6.61 5.38
C GLN A 21 2.16 7.71 4.47
N LEU A 22 1.26 8.27 3.66
CA LEU A 22 1.54 9.43 2.84
C LEU A 22 2.13 10.59 3.67
N GLY A 23 3.03 11.37 3.08
CA GLY A 23 3.72 12.49 3.72
C GLY A 23 4.86 12.11 4.68
N ARG A 24 5.15 10.82 4.89
CA ARG A 24 6.33 10.37 5.67
C ARG A 24 7.55 10.17 4.79
N LYS A 25 8.76 10.29 5.38
CA LYS A 25 10.00 9.90 4.71
C LYS A 25 10.31 8.42 5.00
N PRO A 26 10.62 7.58 3.98
CA PRO A 26 10.87 6.16 4.19
C PRO A 26 12.01 5.86 5.18
N GLY A 27 13.06 6.70 5.20
CA GLY A 27 14.22 6.51 6.07
C GLY A 27 13.92 6.57 7.57
N HIS A 28 12.74 7.05 7.97
CA HIS A 28 12.29 7.07 9.37
C HIS A 28 11.40 5.88 9.74
N ILE A 29 11.17 4.93 8.81
CA ILE A 29 10.26 3.80 8.99
C ILE A 29 11.09 2.50 9.05
N PRO A 30 11.21 1.85 10.22
CA PRO A 30 11.96 0.62 10.34
C PRO A 30 11.39 -0.50 9.47
N GLY A 31 12.21 -1.05 8.57
CA GLY A 31 11.81 -2.12 7.65
C GLY A 31 11.47 -1.65 6.22
N MET A 32 11.42 -0.33 5.99
CA MET A 32 11.41 0.23 4.64
C MET A 32 12.82 0.16 4.02
N LEU A 33 12.90 -0.36 2.80
CA LEU A 33 14.13 -0.49 2.03
C LEU A 33 13.95 0.19 0.67
N PRO A 34 14.96 0.87 0.11
CA PRO A 34 14.94 1.27 -1.29
C PRO A 34 14.70 0.05 -2.19
N PHE A 35 13.85 0.18 -3.22
CA PHE A 35 13.46 -0.94 -4.10
C PHE A 35 14.67 -1.60 -4.78
N ASN A 36 15.70 -0.83 -5.12
CA ASN A 36 16.93 -1.36 -5.70
C ASN A 36 17.66 -2.37 -4.79
N LEU A 37 17.42 -2.32 -3.48
CA LEU A 37 17.99 -3.22 -2.48
C LEU A 37 17.04 -4.37 -2.10
N TYR A 38 15.82 -4.38 -2.61
CA TYR A 38 14.86 -5.44 -2.34
C TYR A 38 15.19 -6.70 -3.15
N THR A 39 15.39 -7.83 -2.48
CA THR A 39 15.77 -9.10 -3.13
C THR A 39 14.74 -9.56 -4.17
N GLY A 40 13.45 -9.35 -3.89
CA GLY A 40 12.35 -9.74 -4.78
C GLY A 40 12.07 -8.78 -5.94
N LYS A 41 12.88 -7.72 -6.13
CA LYS A 41 12.62 -6.66 -7.12
C LYS A 41 12.43 -7.15 -8.56
N HIS A 42 12.99 -8.31 -8.91
CA HIS A 42 12.93 -8.87 -10.25
C HIS A 42 11.56 -9.48 -10.60
N HIS A 43 10.68 -9.65 -9.61
CA HIS A 43 9.27 -10.04 -9.81
C HIS A 43 8.36 -8.86 -10.11
N PHE A 44 8.92 -7.64 -10.21
CA PHE A 44 8.13 -6.43 -10.36
C PHE A 44 8.73 -5.52 -11.43
N THR A 45 7.85 -4.96 -12.25
CA THR A 45 8.15 -3.76 -13.05
C THR A 45 7.52 -2.55 -12.36
N VAL A 46 8.28 -1.47 -12.26
CA VAL A 46 7.82 -0.22 -11.63
C VAL A 46 8.08 0.96 -12.56
N ALA A 47 7.13 1.89 -12.63
CA ALA A 47 7.21 3.11 -13.43
C ALA A 47 6.85 4.32 -12.56
N PRO A 48 7.55 5.46 -12.62
CA PRO A 48 8.44 5.83 -13.71
C PRO A 48 9.88 5.29 -13.58
N HIS A 49 10.46 5.28 -12.37
CA HIS A 49 11.82 4.76 -12.14
C HIS A 49 11.97 4.08 -10.78
N ALA A 50 12.73 2.98 -10.73
CA ALA A 50 12.96 2.17 -9.54
C ALA A 50 13.55 2.93 -8.33
N SER A 51 14.32 4.01 -8.56
CA SER A 51 14.88 4.84 -7.49
C SER A 51 13.83 5.59 -6.66
N LEU A 52 12.61 5.75 -7.19
CA LEU A 52 11.51 6.42 -6.50
C LEU A 52 10.66 5.45 -5.67
N TYR A 53 11.06 4.18 -5.59
CA TYR A 53 10.30 3.16 -4.89
C TYR A 53 11.03 2.67 -3.67
N HIS A 54 10.24 2.41 -2.63
CA HIS A 54 10.65 1.70 -1.44
C HIS A 54 9.70 0.53 -1.19
N VAL A 55 10.21 -0.49 -0.52
CA VAL A 55 9.48 -1.71 -0.19
C VAL A 55 9.57 -1.93 1.31
N PHE A 56 8.43 -2.26 1.92
CA PHE A 56 8.45 -2.76 3.28
C PHE A 56 8.76 -4.26 3.26
N ASN A 57 9.91 -4.65 3.82
CA ASN A 57 10.42 -6.03 3.73
C ASN A 57 10.29 -6.79 5.05
N ARG A 58 9.19 -6.59 5.78
CA ARG A 58 8.86 -7.40 6.96
C ARG A 58 7.42 -7.90 6.84
N PRO A 59 7.09 -9.06 7.44
CA PRO A 59 5.73 -9.54 7.49
C PRO A 59 4.81 -8.51 8.17
N ILE A 60 3.72 -8.12 7.50
CA ILE A 60 2.69 -7.26 8.06
C ILE A 60 1.36 -8.01 8.06
N LYS A 61 0.61 -7.83 9.15
CA LYS A 61 -0.82 -8.11 9.22
C LYS A 61 -1.56 -6.80 9.50
N CYS A 62 -2.47 -6.42 8.60
CA CYS A 62 -3.20 -5.17 8.73
C CYS A 62 -4.62 -5.38 9.25
N MET A 63 -4.97 -4.71 10.33
CA MET A 63 -6.30 -4.72 10.91
C MET A 63 -7.07 -3.50 10.41
N ILE A 64 -8.33 -3.68 10.07
CA ILE A 64 -9.29 -2.60 9.85
C ILE A 64 -9.97 -2.28 11.19
N GLU A 65 -10.38 -3.31 11.94
CA GLU A 65 -10.97 -3.18 13.27
C GLU A 65 -10.16 -3.92 14.35
N GLN A 66 -10.35 -3.54 15.62
CA GLN A 66 -9.66 -4.16 16.77
C GLN A 66 -9.85 -5.68 16.91
N LYS A 67 -10.91 -6.26 16.31
CA LYS A 67 -11.26 -7.67 16.45
C LYS A 67 -11.29 -8.42 15.12
N ASP A 68 -10.76 -7.85 14.04
CA ASP A 68 -10.77 -8.54 12.74
C ASP A 68 -9.59 -9.51 12.56
N ASN A 69 -9.78 -10.48 11.67
CA ASN A 69 -8.78 -11.51 11.36
C ASN A 69 -7.54 -10.98 10.62
N GLY A 70 -7.47 -9.68 10.36
CA GLY A 70 -6.46 -8.98 9.58
C GLY A 70 -6.56 -9.23 8.08
N ILE A 71 -5.80 -8.45 7.34
CA ILE A 71 -5.46 -8.64 5.93
C ILE A 71 -3.95 -8.93 5.94
N ALA A 72 -3.60 -10.16 5.60
CA ALA A 72 -2.20 -10.53 5.40
C ALA A 72 -1.72 -9.95 4.07
N MET A 73 -0.50 -9.43 4.06
CA MET A 73 0.08 -8.74 2.91
C MET A 73 1.24 -9.51 2.33
N SER A 74 1.22 -9.71 1.02
CA SER A 74 2.33 -10.27 0.26
C SER A 74 3.39 -9.20 0.04
N HIS A 75 2.96 -7.99 -0.35
CA HIS A 75 3.85 -6.87 -0.63
C HIS A 75 3.27 -5.51 -0.24
N LEU A 76 4.15 -4.59 0.14
CA LEU A 76 3.82 -3.18 0.37
C LEU A 76 4.92 -2.31 -0.24
N PHE A 77 4.53 -1.48 -1.20
CA PHE A 77 5.41 -0.52 -1.88
C PHE A 77 5.01 0.90 -1.53
N ALA A 78 5.99 1.79 -1.47
CA ALA A 78 5.78 3.22 -1.36
C ALA A 78 6.56 3.96 -2.46
N GLY A 79 5.85 4.75 -3.25
CA GLY A 79 6.43 5.74 -4.15
C GLY A 79 6.76 7.02 -3.37
N VAL A 80 7.89 7.65 -3.70
CA VAL A 80 8.27 8.95 -3.14
C VAL A 80 8.32 10.03 -4.19
N ASN A 81 7.95 11.26 -3.81
CA ASN A 81 8.10 12.45 -4.63
C ASN A 81 9.56 12.95 -4.64
N GLU A 82 9.79 14.06 -5.35
CA GLU A 82 11.12 14.66 -5.54
C GLU A 82 11.77 15.15 -4.23
N ASN A 83 10.95 15.43 -3.22
CA ASN A 83 11.39 15.81 -1.88
C ASN A 83 11.64 14.60 -0.96
N GLY A 84 11.46 13.38 -1.48
CA GLY A 84 11.67 12.11 -0.77
C GLY A 84 10.55 11.73 0.20
N PHE A 85 9.37 12.36 0.10
CA PHE A 85 8.19 12.01 0.89
C PHE A 85 7.34 10.98 0.16
N ILE A 86 6.79 10.02 0.91
CA ILE A 86 5.84 9.03 0.40
C ILE A 86 4.61 9.77 -0.12
N ASN A 87 4.31 9.59 -1.40
CA ASN A 87 3.17 10.22 -2.07
C ASN A 87 2.21 9.19 -2.67
N ARG A 88 2.63 7.93 -2.72
CA ARG A 88 1.79 6.82 -3.17
C ARG A 88 2.15 5.55 -2.42
N ILE A 89 1.15 4.75 -2.07
CA ILE A 89 1.34 3.46 -1.41
C ILE A 89 0.59 2.41 -2.21
N PHE A 90 1.20 1.25 -2.43
CA PHE A 90 0.58 0.09 -3.06
C PHE A 90 0.65 -1.09 -2.11
N ILE A 91 -0.49 -1.71 -1.88
CA ILE A 91 -0.66 -2.81 -0.95
C ILE A 91 -1.18 -4.02 -1.73
N TYR A 92 -0.47 -5.12 -1.63
CA TYR A 92 -0.82 -6.40 -2.24
C TYR A 92 -1.21 -7.37 -1.13
N PRO A 93 -2.50 -7.69 -0.96
CA PRO A 93 -2.94 -8.75 -0.05
C PRO A 93 -2.46 -10.14 -0.50
N ASP A 94 -2.35 -11.07 0.43
CA ASP A 94 -2.01 -12.49 0.13
C ASP A 94 -3.13 -13.25 -0.59
N GLN A 95 -4.38 -12.80 -0.47
CA GLN A 95 -5.54 -13.47 -1.04
C GLN A 95 -6.39 -12.49 -1.87
N PRO A 96 -6.79 -12.86 -3.10
CA PRO A 96 -7.75 -12.09 -3.87
C PRO A 96 -9.10 -12.01 -3.13
N GLY A 97 -9.69 -10.81 -3.14
CA GLY A 97 -10.65 -10.37 -2.14
C GLY A 97 -11.97 -11.12 -2.09
N PHE A 98 -12.23 -11.86 -1.01
CA PHE A 98 -13.59 -11.98 -0.49
C PHE A 98 -13.85 -10.78 0.44
N GLN A 99 -14.75 -9.89 0.04
CA GLN A 99 -15.26 -8.75 0.84
C GLN A 99 -14.29 -7.58 1.13
N LEU A 100 -13.12 -7.50 0.49
CA LEU A 100 -12.20 -6.36 0.72
C LEU A 100 -12.88 -5.01 0.44
N ALA A 101 -13.62 -4.87 -0.67
CA ALA A 101 -14.37 -3.65 -0.97
C ALA A 101 -15.34 -3.28 0.16
N THR A 102 -16.15 -4.23 0.62
CA THR A 102 -17.08 -4.03 1.74
C THR A 102 -16.37 -3.60 3.02
N ARG A 103 -15.23 -4.21 3.33
CA ARG A 103 -14.45 -3.85 4.52
C ARG A 103 -13.84 -2.45 4.43
N LEU A 104 -13.39 -2.04 3.24
CA LEU A 104 -12.92 -0.67 3.01
C LEU A 104 -14.09 0.32 3.11
N SER A 105 -15.28 -0.04 2.61
CA SER A 105 -16.47 0.80 2.76
C SER A 105 -16.86 1.04 4.22
N HIS A 106 -16.70 0.04 5.10
CA HIS A 106 -16.92 0.23 6.53
C HIS A 106 -15.94 1.24 7.16
N LEU A 107 -14.73 1.37 6.61
CA LEU A 107 -13.70 2.26 7.14
C LEU A 107 -13.79 3.67 6.56
N TYR A 108 -14.11 3.80 5.27
CA TYR A 108 -14.01 5.06 4.53
C TYR A 108 -15.37 5.58 4.00
N GLY A 109 -16.47 4.88 4.29
CA GLY A 109 -17.78 5.17 3.70
C GLY A 109 -17.97 4.51 2.33
N GLU A 110 -19.06 4.79 1.64
CA GLU A 110 -19.29 4.21 0.31
C GLU A 110 -18.34 4.80 -0.75
N PRO A 111 -17.91 4.00 -1.75
CA PRO A 111 -17.04 4.49 -2.81
C PRO A 111 -17.79 5.47 -3.72
N ALA A 112 -17.05 6.48 -4.20
CA ALA A 112 -17.57 7.46 -5.16
C ALA A 112 -17.77 6.86 -6.56
N ASP A 113 -16.89 5.94 -6.98
CA ASP A 113 -16.97 5.23 -8.26
C ASP A 113 -16.19 3.90 -8.19
N GLN A 114 -16.75 2.79 -8.68
CA GLN A 114 -16.09 1.50 -8.93
C GLN A 114 -14.88 1.13 -8.02
N ASN A 115 -15.08 1.16 -6.69
CA ASN A 115 -14.06 0.91 -5.66
C ASN A 115 -12.96 1.98 -5.52
N ASN A 116 -13.36 3.24 -5.66
CA ASN A 116 -12.58 4.42 -5.35
C ASN A 116 -13.26 5.19 -4.20
N TRP A 117 -12.51 5.50 -3.15
CA TRP A 117 -12.92 6.33 -2.02
C TRP A 117 -12.10 7.61 -2.00
N VAL A 118 -12.77 8.75 -1.79
CA VAL A 118 -12.12 10.01 -1.46
C VAL A 118 -12.45 10.34 -0.03
N THR A 119 -11.42 10.44 0.81
CA THR A 119 -11.57 10.75 2.23
C THR A 119 -11.51 12.25 2.48
N ASP A 120 -12.01 12.70 3.63
CA ASP A 120 -11.98 14.12 4.05
C ASP A 120 -10.56 14.72 4.15
N SER A 121 -9.52 13.89 4.12
CA SER A 121 -8.12 14.33 4.08
C SER A 121 -7.56 14.41 2.65
N ASP A 122 -8.44 14.59 1.67
CA ASP A 122 -8.13 14.66 0.23
C ASP A 122 -7.22 13.51 -0.25
N THR A 123 -7.43 12.34 0.35
CA THR A 123 -6.72 11.12 -0.01
C THR A 123 -7.65 10.22 -0.77
N GLU A 124 -7.22 9.83 -1.96
CA GLU A 124 -7.89 8.84 -2.76
C GLU A 124 -7.36 7.44 -2.45
N ILE A 125 -8.28 6.52 -2.27
CA ILE A 125 -8.03 5.12 -2.00
C ILE A 125 -8.70 4.32 -3.11
N THR A 126 -7.95 3.50 -3.82
CA THR A 126 -8.47 2.66 -4.91
C THR A 126 -8.24 1.20 -4.62
N LEU A 127 -9.23 0.37 -4.94
CA LEU A 127 -9.12 -1.09 -4.89
C LEU A 127 -9.26 -1.63 -6.32
N GLN A 128 -8.17 -2.18 -6.84
CA GLN A 128 -8.13 -2.78 -8.16
C GLN A 128 -7.96 -4.29 -8.04
N THR A 129 -8.75 -5.06 -8.79
CA THR A 129 -8.59 -6.52 -8.85
C THR A 129 -8.39 -6.93 -10.31
N SER A 130 -7.25 -7.57 -10.58
CA SER A 130 -6.92 -8.12 -11.89
C SER A 130 -7.29 -9.60 -11.92
N ASN A 131 -8.25 -9.96 -12.77
CA ASN A 131 -8.64 -11.35 -12.99
C ASN A 131 -7.53 -12.15 -13.68
N ALA A 132 -6.71 -11.51 -14.53
CA ALA A 132 -5.64 -12.18 -15.27
C ALA A 132 -4.48 -12.61 -14.36
N LEU A 133 -4.21 -11.83 -13.30
CA LEU A 133 -3.13 -12.11 -12.35
C LEU A 133 -3.64 -12.63 -11.00
N LEU A 134 -4.97 -12.72 -10.81
CA LEU A 134 -5.62 -13.01 -9.53
C LEU A 134 -5.08 -12.14 -8.38
N GLN A 135 -4.73 -10.89 -8.70
CA GLN A 135 -4.14 -9.95 -7.75
C GLN A 135 -5.13 -8.86 -7.40
N THR A 136 -5.16 -8.51 -6.13
CA THR A 136 -5.86 -7.33 -5.62
C THR A 136 -4.81 -6.32 -5.16
N VAL A 137 -5.04 -5.05 -5.45
CA VAL A 137 -4.16 -3.95 -5.02
C VAL A 137 -5.02 -2.88 -4.35
N ILE A 138 -4.59 -2.42 -3.17
CA ILE A 138 -5.12 -1.21 -2.54
C ILE A 138 -4.08 -0.11 -2.72
N ALA A 139 -4.46 1.02 -3.31
CA ALA A 139 -3.55 2.14 -3.50
C ALA A 139 -4.04 3.42 -2.83
N PHE A 140 -3.12 4.18 -2.24
CA PHE A 140 -3.37 5.47 -1.58
C PHE A 140 -2.63 6.59 -2.33
N ARG A 141 -3.28 7.74 -2.56
CA ARG A 141 -2.65 8.93 -3.13
C ARG A 141 -3.26 10.24 -2.60
N PHE A 142 -2.46 11.30 -2.49
CA PHE A 142 -2.99 12.65 -2.27
C PHE A 142 -3.59 13.22 -3.57
N LEU A 143 -4.75 13.86 -3.49
CA LEU A 143 -5.39 14.49 -4.65
C LEU A 143 -4.83 15.88 -5.00
N TYR A 144 -4.23 16.59 -4.03
CA TYR A 144 -3.77 17.98 -4.21
C TYR A 144 -2.28 18.14 -4.54
N ASP A 145 -1.46 17.09 -4.40
CA ASP A 145 -0.06 17.15 -4.83
C ASP A 145 0.04 16.83 -6.32
N MET A 146 -0.14 17.86 -7.17
CA MET A 146 -0.07 17.75 -8.63
C MET A 146 1.27 17.18 -9.12
N THR A 147 2.35 17.38 -8.37
CA THR A 147 3.68 16.79 -8.63
C THR A 147 3.73 15.30 -8.31
N ALA A 148 2.87 14.84 -7.39
CA ALA A 148 2.63 13.44 -7.06
C ALA A 148 1.67 12.73 -8.03
N LEU A 149 1.07 13.45 -8.99
CA LEU A 149 0.28 12.88 -10.07
C LEU A 149 1.11 12.16 -11.14
N LYS A 150 2.43 11.99 -10.96
CA LYS A 150 3.17 11.03 -11.79
C LYS A 150 2.46 9.68 -11.72
N GLU A 151 2.31 9.02 -12.85
CA GLU A 151 1.68 7.71 -12.92
C GLU A 151 2.64 6.67 -12.32
N TYR A 152 2.62 6.57 -10.99
CA TYR A 152 3.30 5.49 -10.29
C TYR A 152 2.52 4.21 -10.55
N GLU A 153 3.24 3.21 -11.03
CA GLU A 153 2.71 1.88 -11.26
C GLU A 153 3.65 0.84 -10.68
N VAL A 154 3.07 -0.27 -10.24
CA VAL A 154 3.79 -1.48 -9.85
C VAL A 154 3.00 -2.62 -10.49
N HIS A 155 3.67 -3.42 -11.30
CA HIS A 155 3.09 -4.60 -11.93
C HIS A 155 3.92 -5.81 -11.57
N VAL A 156 3.25 -6.92 -11.25
CA VAL A 156 3.90 -8.21 -11.02
C VAL A 156 4.18 -8.87 -12.36
N VAL A 157 5.38 -9.45 -12.49
CA VAL A 157 5.88 -10.12 -13.71
C VAL A 157 5.72 -11.63 -13.59
#